data_AF-A0A661CR86-F1
#
_entry.id   AF-A0A661CR86-F1
#
_cell.length_a   1.000
_cell.length_b   1.000
_cell.length_c   1.000
_cell.angle_alpha   90.00
_cell.angle_beta   90.00
_cell.angle_gamma   90.00
#
_symmetry.space_group_name_H-M   'P 1'
#
loop_
_entity.id
_entity.type
_entity.pdbx_description
1 polymer ?
#
loop_
_entity_poly.entity_id
_entity_poly.type
_entity_poly.pdbx_seq_one_letter_code
_entity_poly.pdbx_strand_id
1 'polypeptide(L)'
;MKDFEEMNLKELAAQAQQTRYQYDQLKKQSGQLWRELETLQRKWMPDKMEELGIESVRLDGIGTISLRYDAHCTTPAKNKQLLMEWLEVHGHADLINETVNGSTLKAFMKEQMLEGNPIPDDIVKFEPYTLAVVPLLKD
;
A
#
# COMPACT_ATOMS: atom_id res chain seq x y z
N MET A 1 28.53 -5.41 -18.20
CA MET A 1 28.47 -5.99 -16.84
C MET A 1 29.84 -5.77 -16.22
N LYS A 2 29.94 -5.34 -14.95
CA LYS A 2 31.26 -5.18 -14.32
C LYS A 2 31.84 -6.57 -14.09
N ASP A 3 33.09 -6.76 -14.50
CA ASP A 3 33.77 -8.03 -14.31
C ASP A 3 34.32 -8.08 -12.88
N PHE A 4 33.65 -8.84 -12.01
CA PHE A 4 33.99 -8.91 -10.59
C PHE A 4 35.06 -9.98 -10.31
N GLU A 5 35.35 -10.85 -11.27
CA GLU A 5 36.26 -12.00 -11.10
C GLU A 5 37.73 -11.58 -11.01
N GLU A 6 38.11 -10.46 -11.64
CA GLU A 6 39.49 -9.95 -11.65
C GLU A 6 39.81 -9.03 -10.47
N MET A 7 38.80 -8.62 -9.69
CA MET A 7 38.96 -7.64 -8.61
C MET A 7 39.50 -8.28 -7.33
N ASN A 8 40.44 -7.62 -6.67
CA ASN A 8 40.86 -8.02 -5.33
C ASN A 8 39.82 -7.63 -4.26
N LEU A 9 39.97 -8.15 -3.04
CA LEU A 9 39.02 -7.93 -1.95
C LEU A 9 38.77 -6.43 -1.64
N LYS A 10 39.79 -5.58 -1.78
CA LYS A 10 39.67 -4.14 -1.53
C LYS A 10 38.84 -3.46 -2.62
N GLU A 11 39.06 -3.83 -3.88
CA GLU A 11 38.29 -3.34 -5.03
C GLU A 11 36.83 -3.77 -4.94
N LEU A 12 36.58 -5.03 -4.60
CA LEU A 12 35.21 -5.55 -4.37
C LEU A 12 34.51 -4.81 -3.22
N ALA A 13 35.19 -4.58 -2.10
CA ALA A 13 34.64 -3.84 -0.96
C ALA A 13 34.32 -2.39 -1.33
N ALA A 14 35.20 -1.71 -2.07
CA ALA A 14 34.97 -0.36 -2.56
C ALA A 14 33.77 -0.31 -3.54
N GLN A 15 33.66 -1.30 -4.43
CA GLN A 15 32.56 -1.39 -5.37
C GLN A 15 31.22 -1.68 -4.66
N ALA A 16 31.21 -2.56 -3.65
CA ALA A 16 30.03 -2.82 -2.84
C ALA A 16 29.58 -1.58 -2.07
N GLN A 17 30.51 -0.83 -1.47
CA GLN A 17 30.23 0.43 -0.80
C GLN A 17 29.62 1.46 -1.76
N GLN A 18 30.18 1.62 -2.96
CA GLN A 18 29.68 2.54 -3.97
C GLN A 18 28.28 2.17 -4.46
N THR A 19 28.05 0.88 -4.77
CA THR A 19 26.73 0.39 -5.19
C THR A 19 25.70 0.58 -4.08
N ARG A 20 26.08 0.32 -2.82
CA ARG A 20 25.20 0.52 -1.67
C ARG A 20 24.81 1.98 -1.52
N TYR A 21 25.76 2.90 -1.66
CA TYR A 21 25.50 4.33 -1.62
C TYR A 21 24.51 4.74 -2.71
N GLN A 22 24.72 4.32 -3.96
CA GLN A 22 23.81 4.61 -5.07
C GLN A 22 22.40 4.06 -4.82
N TYR A 23 22.30 2.82 -4.33
CA TYR A 23 21.03 2.23 -3.94
C TYR A 23 20.31 3.04 -2.86
N ASP A 24 21.01 3.46 -1.81
CA ASP A 24 20.40 4.25 -0.72
C ASP A 24 19.95 5.63 -1.20
N GLN A 25 20.66 6.26 -2.15
CA GLN A 25 20.22 7.51 -2.77
C GLN A 25 18.98 7.32 -3.64
N LEU A 26 18.98 6.31 -4.52
CA LEU A 26 17.82 6.00 -5.36
C LEU A 26 16.60 5.63 -4.51
N LYS A 27 16.78 4.83 -3.45
CA LYS A 27 15.71 4.49 -2.51
C LYS A 27 15.12 5.74 -1.84
N LYS A 28 15.95 6.71 -1.46
CA LYS A 28 15.47 8.00 -0.92
C LYS A 28 14.66 8.77 -1.95
N GLN A 29 15.14 8.87 -3.18
CA GLN A 29 14.43 9.54 -4.28
C GLN A 29 13.10 8.86 -4.60
N SER A 30 13.09 7.52 -4.73
CA SER A 30 11.86 6.76 -4.91
C SER A 30 10.88 6.98 -3.75
N GLY A 31 11.38 7.06 -2.51
CA GLY A 31 10.55 7.38 -1.35
C GLY A 31 9.99 8.80 -1.35
N GLN A 32 10.70 9.78 -1.94
CA GLN A 32 10.18 11.14 -2.11
C GLN A 32 9.08 11.18 -3.16
N LEU A 33 9.34 10.61 -4.34
CA LEU A 33 8.36 10.51 -5.44
C LEU A 33 7.11 9.72 -5.02
N TRP A 34 7.28 8.66 -4.22
CA TRP A 34 6.15 7.90 -3.69
C TRP A 34 5.23 8.75 -2.81
N ARG A 35 5.78 9.58 -1.91
CA ARG A 35 4.97 10.47 -1.07
C ARG A 35 4.24 11.55 -1.87
N GLU A 36 4.90 12.08 -2.90
CA GLU A 36 4.29 13.03 -3.82
C GLU A 36 3.11 12.38 -4.56
N LEU A 37 3.31 11.18 -5.11
CA LEU A 37 2.26 10.39 -5.74
C LEU A 37 1.10 10.11 -4.78
N GLU A 38 1.37 9.66 -3.56
CA GLU A 38 0.34 9.44 -2.54
C GLU A 38 -0.45 10.72 -2.24
N THR A 39 0.22 11.87 -2.16
CA THR A 39 -0.42 13.16 -1.92
C THR A 39 -1.34 13.55 -3.08
N LEU A 40 -0.90 13.31 -4.33
CA LEU A 40 -1.74 13.52 -5.50
C LEU A 40 -2.98 12.61 -5.47
N GLN A 41 -2.78 11.32 -5.26
CA GLN A 41 -3.85 10.32 -5.35
C GLN A 41 -4.84 10.34 -4.18
N ARG A 42 -4.42 10.72 -2.97
CA ARG A 42 -5.25 10.66 -1.75
C ARG A 42 -5.89 12.00 -1.38
N LYS A 43 -5.43 13.10 -1.97
CA LYS A 43 -5.93 14.44 -1.65
C LYS A 43 -6.31 15.20 -2.91
N TRP A 44 -5.32 15.64 -3.69
CA TRP A 44 -5.58 16.61 -4.74
C TRP A 44 -6.45 16.09 -5.88
N MET A 45 -6.23 14.85 -6.32
CA MET A 45 -7.03 14.26 -7.38
C MET A 45 -8.47 13.95 -6.93
N PRO A 46 -8.70 13.30 -5.76
CA PRO A 46 -10.05 13.17 -5.21
C PRO A 46 -10.78 14.49 -5.07
N ASP A 47 -10.16 15.50 -4.44
CA ASP A 47 -10.76 16.83 -4.25
C ASP A 47 -11.18 17.42 -5.61
N LYS A 48 -10.31 17.31 -6.63
CA LYS A 48 -10.62 17.85 -7.95
C LYS A 48 -11.72 17.08 -8.69
N MET A 49 -11.74 15.76 -8.53
CA MET A 49 -12.78 14.90 -9.11
C MET A 49 -14.14 15.17 -8.46
N GLU A 50 -14.17 15.40 -7.14
CA GLU A 50 -15.37 15.79 -6.40
C GLU A 50 -15.89 17.17 -6.81
N GLU A 51 -15.00 18.17 -6.92
CA GLU A 51 -15.35 19.52 -7.44
C GLU A 51 -16.02 19.48 -8.82
N LEU A 52 -15.60 18.53 -9.67
CA LEU A 52 -16.12 18.35 -11.02
C LEU A 52 -17.33 17.40 -11.08
N GLY A 53 -17.69 16.76 -9.96
CA GLY A 53 -18.75 15.76 -9.89
C GLY A 53 -18.47 14.51 -10.72
N ILE A 54 -17.19 14.13 -10.88
CA ILE A 54 -16.77 12.97 -11.67
C ILE A 54 -16.22 11.87 -10.77
N GLU A 55 -16.71 10.65 -10.94
CA GLU A 55 -16.16 9.47 -10.24
C GLU A 55 -15.17 8.70 -11.11
N SER A 56 -15.26 8.86 -12.44
CA SER A 56 -14.41 8.19 -13.43
C SER A 56 -14.34 8.99 -14.73
N VAL A 57 -13.14 9.12 -15.30
CA VAL A 57 -12.92 9.81 -16.57
C VAL A 57 -11.76 9.19 -17.34
N ARG A 58 -11.90 9.06 -18.66
CA ARG A 58 -10.80 8.69 -19.56
C ARG A 58 -10.09 9.95 -20.04
N LEU A 59 -8.79 10.05 -19.77
CA LEU A 59 -7.93 11.12 -20.27
C LEU A 59 -7.04 10.60 -21.38
N ASP A 60 -6.93 11.37 -22.45
CA ASP A 60 -6.06 11.03 -23.58
C ASP A 60 -4.58 11.01 -23.14
N GLY A 61 -3.83 10.03 -23.65
CA GLY A 61 -2.42 9.81 -23.27
C GLY A 61 -2.17 9.30 -21.84
N ILE A 62 -3.18 9.25 -20.96
CA ILE A 62 -3.02 8.80 -19.56
C ILE A 62 -3.80 7.50 -19.32
N GLY A 63 -5.05 7.42 -19.79
CA GLY A 63 -5.95 6.29 -19.53
C GLY A 63 -7.12 6.67 -18.62
N THR A 64 -7.76 5.66 -18.03
CA THR A 64 -8.94 5.87 -17.18
C THR A 64 -8.55 6.10 -15.73
N ILE A 65 -8.94 7.26 -15.21
CA ILE A 65 -8.80 7.62 -13.80
C ILE A 65 -10.14 7.37 -13.11
N SER A 66 -10.12 6.77 -11.93
CA SER A 66 -11.33 6.48 -11.15
C SER A 66 -11.10 6.67 -9.66
N LEU A 67 -12.11 7.16 -8.95
CA LEU A 67 -12.14 7.12 -7.49
C LEU A 67 -12.38 5.70 -7.00
N ARG A 68 -11.66 5.31 -5.95
CA ARG A 68 -11.77 4.02 -5.28
C ARG A 68 -11.79 4.23 -3.78
N TYR A 69 -12.46 3.33 -3.08
CA TYR A 69 -12.34 3.21 -1.64
C TYR A 69 -11.16 2.30 -1.30
N ASP A 70 -10.24 2.80 -0.47
CA ASP A 70 -9.22 1.97 0.16
C ASP A 70 -9.12 2.34 1.65
N ALA A 71 -8.26 1.65 2.40
CA ALA A 71 -8.12 1.88 3.83
C ALA A 71 -6.68 1.67 4.31
N HIS A 72 -6.34 2.29 5.45
CA HIS A 72 -5.24 1.81 6.28
C HIS A 72 -5.82 0.82 7.28
N CYS A 73 -5.19 -0.35 7.39
CA CYS A 73 -5.62 -1.39 8.31
C CYS A 73 -4.40 -1.89 9.06
N THR A 74 -4.39 -1.77 10.38
CA THR A 74 -3.28 -2.23 11.22
C THR A 74 -3.81 -2.80 12.51
N THR A 75 -3.28 -3.95 12.89
CA THR A 75 -3.56 -4.58 14.19
C THR A 75 -2.42 -4.28 15.15
N PRO A 76 -2.65 -3.55 16.26
CA PRO A 76 -1.66 -3.39 17.32
C PRO A 76 -1.15 -4.75 17.80
N ALA A 77 0.14 -4.86 18.11
CA ALA A 77 0.75 -6.14 18.51
C ALA A 77 0.04 -6.80 19.72
N LYS A 78 -0.41 -5.98 20.68
CA LYS A 78 -1.18 -6.42 21.86
C LYS A 78 -2.56 -6.99 21.54
N ASN A 79 -3.13 -6.64 20.39
CA ASN A 79 -4.49 -6.98 19.99
C ASN A 79 -4.53 -8.16 19.00
N LYS A 80 -3.39 -8.76 18.65
CA LYS A 80 -3.34 -9.85 17.67
C LYS A 80 -4.17 -11.07 18.08
N GLN A 81 -4.08 -11.45 19.35
CA GLN A 81 -4.84 -12.57 19.90
C GLN A 81 -6.35 -12.27 19.90
N LEU A 82 -6.73 -11.08 20.34
CA LEU A 82 -8.13 -10.61 20.33
C LEU A 82 -8.71 -10.59 18.91
N LEU A 83 -7.91 -10.22 17.90
CA LEU A 83 -8.34 -10.26 16.51
C LEU A 83 -8.63 -11.68 16.04
N MET A 84 -7.76 -12.64 16.37
CA MET A 84 -7.98 -14.04 16.00
C MET A 84 -9.27 -14.58 16.64
N GLU A 85 -9.46 -14.32 17.94
CA GLU A 85 -10.68 -14.71 18.65
C GLU A 85 -11.93 -14.07 18.03
N TRP A 86 -11.87 -12.78 17.70
CA TRP A 86 -12.99 -12.10 17.04
C TRP A 86 -13.31 -12.75 15.69
N LEU A 87 -12.30 -13.01 14.85
CA LEU A 87 -12.48 -13.63 13.55
C LEU A 87 -13.08 -15.03 13.68
N GLU A 88 -12.64 -15.86 14.63
CA GLU A 88 -13.21 -17.18 14.89
C GLU A 88 -14.68 -17.11 15.30
N VAL A 89 -15.01 -16.27 16.28
CA VAL A 89 -16.39 -16.10 16.79
C VAL A 89 -17.34 -15.60 15.70
N HIS A 90 -16.84 -14.80 14.75
CA HIS A 90 -17.62 -14.25 13.65
C HIS A 90 -17.58 -15.12 12.37
N GLY A 91 -16.99 -16.31 12.42
CA GLY A 91 -17.02 -17.28 11.31
C GLY A 91 -15.98 -17.04 10.21
N HIS A 92 -14.94 -16.28 10.50
CA HIS A 92 -13.86 -15.90 9.58
C HIS A 92 -12.50 -16.52 9.98
N ALA A 93 -12.52 -17.72 10.56
CA ALA A 93 -11.33 -18.44 10.99
C ALA A 93 -10.39 -18.80 9.82
N ASP A 94 -10.90 -18.82 8.59
CA ASP A 94 -10.13 -19.05 7.36
C ASP A 94 -9.11 -17.94 7.06
N LEU A 95 -9.31 -16.74 7.62
CA LEU A 95 -8.33 -15.65 7.56
C LEU A 95 -7.13 -15.86 8.49
N ILE A 96 -7.21 -16.86 9.38
CA ILE A 96 -6.18 -17.21 10.36
C ILE A 96 -5.40 -18.40 9.82
N ASN A 97 -4.19 -18.12 9.31
CA ASN A 97 -3.21 -19.18 9.03
C ASN A 97 -2.34 -19.35 10.30
N GLU A 98 -1.04 -19.07 10.22
CA GLU A 98 -0.20 -18.93 11.43
C GLU A 98 -0.43 -17.59 12.13
N THR A 99 -0.69 -16.55 11.32
CA THR A 99 -1.09 -15.20 11.76
C THR A 99 -2.04 -14.60 10.73
N VAL A 100 -2.72 -13.51 11.12
CA VAL A 100 -3.57 -12.76 10.19
C VAL A 100 -2.72 -11.91 9.26
N ASN A 101 -2.84 -12.14 7.95
CA ASN A 101 -2.15 -11.33 6.95
C ASN A 101 -2.79 -9.94 6.82
N GLY A 102 -2.00 -8.88 6.94
CA GLY A 102 -2.51 -7.50 6.92
C GLY A 102 -3.19 -7.08 5.62
N SER A 103 -2.77 -7.61 4.47
CA SER A 103 -3.40 -7.30 3.17
C SER A 103 -4.76 -7.99 3.04
N THR A 104 -4.83 -9.26 3.43
CA THR A 104 -6.09 -10.03 3.44
C THR A 104 -7.07 -9.43 4.44
N LEU A 105 -6.60 -9.09 5.65
CA LEU A 105 -7.40 -8.41 6.67
C LEU A 105 -7.95 -7.07 6.15
N LYS A 106 -7.11 -6.27 5.49
CA LYS A 106 -7.57 -5.00 4.89
C LYS A 106 -8.67 -5.23 3.88
N ALA A 107 -8.52 -6.21 2.98
CA ALA A 107 -9.51 -6.52 1.97
C ALA A 107 -10.85 -6.91 2.63
N PHE A 108 -10.79 -7.85 3.57
CA PHE A 108 -11.94 -8.28 4.36
C PHE A 108 -12.63 -7.10 5.08
N MET A 109 -11.89 -6.26 5.81
CA MET A 109 -12.48 -5.13 6.54
C MET A 109 -13.16 -4.11 5.60
N LYS A 110 -12.62 -3.90 4.40
CA LYS A 110 -13.28 -3.06 3.39
C LYS A 110 -14.58 -3.66 2.89
N GLU A 111 -14.60 -4.97 2.63
CA GLU A 111 -15.81 -5.69 2.22
C GLU A 111 -16.88 -5.60 3.31
N GLN A 112 -16.52 -5.92 4.56
CA GLN A 112 -17.44 -5.81 5.70
C GLN A 112 -18.02 -4.40 5.86
N MET A 113 -17.19 -3.36 5.76
CA MET A 113 -17.65 -1.97 5.85
C MET A 113 -18.63 -1.61 4.73
N LEU A 114 -18.37 -2.05 3.48
CA LEU A 114 -19.24 -1.77 2.34
C LEU A 114 -20.58 -2.51 2.46
N GLU A 115 -20.58 -3.70 3.04
CA GLU A 115 -21.80 -4.49 3.30
C GLU A 115 -22.58 -4.03 4.54
N GLY A 116 -22.00 -3.12 5.34
CA GLY A 116 -22.60 -2.68 6.61
C GLY A 116 -22.49 -3.71 7.74
N ASN A 117 -21.59 -4.69 7.60
CA ASN A 117 -21.31 -5.69 8.62
C ASN A 117 -20.43 -5.09 9.73
N PRO A 118 -20.54 -5.61 10.97
CA PRO A 118 -19.67 -5.17 12.05
C PRO A 118 -18.20 -5.50 11.75
N ILE A 119 -17.32 -4.57 12.14
CA ILE A 119 -15.87 -4.73 12.14
C ILE A 119 -15.34 -4.53 13.56
N PRO A 120 -14.19 -5.13 13.93
CA PRO A 120 -13.60 -4.96 15.24
C PRO A 120 -12.74 -3.68 15.30
N ASP A 121 -13.38 -2.52 15.24
CA ASP A 121 -12.73 -1.20 15.21
C ASP A 121 -12.04 -0.81 16.53
N ASP A 122 -12.39 -1.47 17.63
CA ASP A 122 -11.71 -1.41 18.93
C ASP A 122 -10.43 -2.27 18.99
N ILE A 123 -10.35 -3.31 18.16
CA ILE A 123 -9.20 -4.22 18.06
C ILE A 123 -8.24 -3.77 16.96
N VAL A 124 -8.77 -3.32 15.81
CA VAL A 124 -8.05 -2.99 14.58
C VAL A 124 -8.16 -1.50 14.30
N LYS A 125 -7.02 -0.86 14.02
CA LYS A 125 -7.01 0.50 13.49
C LYS A 125 -7.38 0.46 12.01
N PHE A 126 -8.62 0.82 11.69
CA PHE A 126 -9.14 0.87 10.32
C PHE A 126 -9.51 2.31 9.95
N GLU A 127 -8.81 2.87 8.96
CA GLU A 127 -8.97 4.26 8.52
C GLU A 127 -9.25 4.29 7.00
N PRO A 128 -10.52 4.35 6.58
CA PRO A 128 -10.89 4.41 5.17
C PRO A 128 -10.54 5.77 4.55
N TYR A 129 -10.24 5.76 3.25
CA TYR A 129 -10.00 6.96 2.45
C TYR A 129 -10.38 6.75 0.99
N THR A 130 -10.63 7.86 0.29
CA THR A 130 -10.80 7.87 -1.16
C THR A 130 -9.45 7.97 -1.84
N LEU A 131 -9.25 7.19 -2.89
CA LEU A 131 -8.04 7.15 -3.70
C LEU A 131 -8.40 7.34 -5.17
N ALA A 132 -7.80 8.33 -5.83
CA ALA A 132 -7.83 8.43 -7.28
C ALA A 132 -6.75 7.52 -7.87
N VAL A 133 -7.17 6.51 -8.63
CA VAL A 133 -6.25 5.56 -9.26
C VAL A 133 -5.92 6.04 -10.67
N VAL A 134 -4.62 6.14 -10.96
CA VAL A 134 -4.08 6.41 -12.29
C VAL A 134 -3.40 5.14 -12.79
N PRO A 135 -3.67 4.68 -14.03
CA PRO A 135 -3.03 3.49 -14.56
C PRO A 135 -1.53 3.74 -14.78
N LEU A 136 -0.73 2.70 -14.61
CA LEU A 136 0.66 2.73 -15.06
C LEU A 136 0.68 2.85 -16.59
N LEU A 137 1.58 3.69 -17.10
CA LEU A 137 1.93 3.67 -18.51
C LEU A 137 2.44 2.26 -18.83
N LYS A 138 1.77 1.60 -19.78
CA LYS A 138 2.29 0.37 -20.37
C LYS A 138 3.21 0.81 -21.51
N ASP A 139 4.50 0.52 -21.38
CA ASP A 139 5.45 0.62 -22.49
C ASP A 139 5.04 -0.30 -23.66
#